data_AF-A0A7K1SRG0-F1
#
_entry.id   AF-A0A7K1SRG0-F1
#
_cell.length_a   1.000
_cell.length_b   1.000
_cell.length_c   1.000
_cell.angle_alpha   90.00
_cell.angle_beta   90.00
_cell.angle_gamma   90.00
#
_symmetry.space_group_name_H-M   'P 1'
#
loop_
_entity.id
_entity.type
_entity.pdbx_description
1 polymer ?
#
loop_
_entity_poly.entity_id
_entity_poly.type
_entity_poly.pdbx_seq_one_letter_code
_entity_poly.pdbx_strand_id
1 'polypeptide(L)'
;MSNLDQNHRLPFLEGGGEMGELTRHFDWATTPLGPAYQWPQSLRTSVSLLLTSKFPMLIWWGQELIQFYNDAYRPSLGQQG
;
A
#
# COMPACT_ATOMS: atom_id res chain seq x y z
N MET A 1 1.37 -30.97 1.90
CA MET A 1 2.73 -30.37 1.95
C MET A 1 2.66 -29.05 1.20
N SER A 2 2.85 -27.96 1.96
CA SER A 2 3.07 -26.55 1.59
C SER A 2 2.78 -26.08 0.16
N ASN A 3 1.69 -25.34 0.01
CA ASN A 3 1.37 -24.52 -1.17
C ASN A 3 1.95 -23.09 -0.98
N LEU A 4 3.24 -23.01 -0.67
CA LEU A 4 3.99 -21.75 -0.53
C LEU A 4 4.54 -21.38 -1.92
N ASP A 5 4.49 -20.07 -2.24
CA ASP A 5 5.22 -19.42 -3.35
C ASP A 5 4.57 -19.32 -4.75
N GLN A 6 3.28 -18.99 -4.85
CA GLN A 6 2.79 -18.27 -6.05
C GLN A 6 3.11 -16.79 -5.90
N ASN A 7 4.36 -16.48 -6.28
CA ASN A 7 5.01 -15.18 -6.34
C ASN A 7 4.21 -14.20 -7.22
N HIS A 8 3.07 -13.69 -6.72
CA HIS A 8 2.31 -12.65 -7.39
C HIS A 8 3.13 -11.36 -7.30
N ARG A 9 3.93 -11.11 -8.33
CA ARG A 9 4.43 -9.74 -8.56
C ARG A 9 3.21 -8.82 -8.61
N LEU A 10 3.22 -7.78 -7.81
CA LEU A 10 2.19 -6.74 -7.76
C LEU A 10 2.81 -5.45 -8.30
N PRO A 11 2.87 -5.24 -9.63
CA PRO A 11 3.58 -4.11 -10.22
C PRO A 11 3.08 -2.75 -9.72
N PHE A 12 1.80 -2.67 -9.37
CA PHE A 12 1.19 -1.43 -8.86
C PHE A 12 1.69 -1.03 -7.45
N LEU A 13 2.36 -1.94 -6.74
CA LEU A 13 3.02 -1.65 -5.46
C LEU A 13 4.52 -1.39 -5.61
N GLU A 14 5.09 -1.43 -6.82
CA GLU A 14 6.52 -1.19 -7.03
C GLU A 14 6.89 0.29 -6.84
N GLY A 15 8.11 0.55 -6.34
CA GLY A 15 8.61 1.88 -6.05
C GLY A 15 8.24 2.39 -4.65
N GLY A 16 8.19 3.72 -4.48
CA GLY A 16 7.71 4.37 -3.26
C GLY A 16 8.56 4.20 -2.00
N GLY A 17 9.88 4.09 -2.13
CA GLY A 17 10.80 4.14 -0.99
C GLY A 17 10.46 3.14 0.11
N GLU A 18 10.51 3.62 1.36
CA GLU A 18 10.26 2.81 2.55
C GLU A 18 8.78 2.46 2.67
N MET A 19 7.87 3.42 2.45
CA MET A 19 6.43 3.15 2.53
C MET A 19 5.96 2.16 1.47
N GLY A 20 6.56 2.17 0.29
CA GLY A 20 6.31 1.16 -0.74
C GLY A 20 6.81 -0.22 -0.31
N GLU A 21 7.97 -0.29 0.34
CA GLU A 21 8.49 -1.55 0.88
C GLU A 21 7.61 -2.10 2.00
N LEU A 22 7.22 -1.26 2.95
CA LEU A 22 6.30 -1.62 4.02
C LEU A 22 4.95 -2.06 3.47
N THR A 23 4.40 -1.32 2.49
CA THR A 23 3.15 -1.67 1.81
C THR A 23 3.24 -3.03 1.12
N ARG A 24 4.37 -3.38 0.51
CA ARG A 24 4.55 -4.70 -0.16
C ARG A 24 4.65 -5.86 0.84
N HIS A 25 5.27 -5.64 1.98
CA HIS A 25 5.50 -6.70 2.98
C HIS A 25 4.38 -6.83 4.02
N PHE A 26 3.47 -5.86 4.07
CA PHE A 26 2.32 -5.90 4.98
C PHE A 26 1.34 -7.01 4.57
N ASP A 27 0.89 -7.80 5.54
CA ASP A 27 -0.09 -8.87 5.32
C ASP A 27 -1.51 -8.30 5.16
N TRP A 28 -1.83 -7.87 3.95
CA TRP A 28 -3.13 -7.28 3.63
C TRP A 28 -4.30 -8.24 3.81
N ALA A 29 -4.06 -9.56 3.80
CA ALA A 29 -5.11 -10.55 4.01
C ALA A 29 -5.70 -10.47 5.43
N THR A 30 -5.00 -9.88 6.40
CA THR A 30 -5.52 -9.65 7.76
C THR A 30 -6.37 -8.39 7.88
N THR A 31 -6.58 -7.65 6.79
CA THR A 31 -7.39 -6.42 6.77
C THR A 31 -8.71 -6.61 6.03
N PRO A 32 -9.70 -5.72 6.23
CA PRO A 32 -10.93 -5.70 5.43
C PRO A 32 -10.73 -5.56 3.91
N LEU A 33 -9.57 -5.07 3.43
CA LEU A 33 -9.26 -5.02 2.00
C LEU A 33 -9.00 -6.40 1.38
N GLY A 34 -8.66 -7.38 2.21
CA GLY A 34 -8.15 -8.66 1.75
C GLY A 34 -6.80 -8.56 1.05
N PRO A 35 -6.30 -9.68 0.51
CA PRO A 35 -4.99 -9.73 -0.09
C PRO A 35 -4.88 -8.81 -1.32
N ALA A 36 -3.72 -8.17 -1.49
CA ALA A 36 -3.51 -7.12 -2.49
C ALA A 36 -3.79 -7.54 -3.95
N TYR A 37 -3.64 -8.82 -4.29
CA TYR A 37 -3.99 -9.34 -5.63
C TYR A 37 -5.50 -9.36 -5.92
N GLN A 38 -6.35 -9.15 -4.91
CA GLN A 38 -7.81 -9.07 -5.05
C GLN A 38 -8.35 -7.64 -4.99
N TRP A 39 -7.50 -6.63 -4.73
CA TRP A 39 -7.96 -5.25 -4.65
C TRP A 39 -8.66 -4.78 -5.92
N PRO A 40 -9.68 -3.92 -5.83
CA PRO A 40 -10.30 -3.32 -7.01
C PRO A 40 -9.28 -2.49 -7.79
N GLN A 41 -9.41 -2.43 -9.12
CA GLN A 41 -8.47 -1.72 -9.98
C GLN A 41 -8.30 -0.25 -9.60
N SER A 42 -9.38 0.42 -9.16
CA SER A 42 -9.35 1.81 -8.69
C SER A 42 -8.43 2.00 -7.49
N LEU A 43 -8.45 1.08 -6.52
CA LEU A 43 -7.53 1.11 -5.38
C LEU A 43 -6.08 0.90 -5.84
N ARG A 44 -5.83 -0.07 -6.72
CA ARG A 44 -4.48 -0.35 -7.25
C ARG A 44 -3.89 0.88 -7.93
N THR A 45 -4.66 1.55 -8.78
CA THR A 45 -4.23 2.78 -9.46
C THR A 45 -3.95 3.89 -8.47
N SER A 46 -4.83 4.12 -7.50
CA SER A 46 -4.66 5.17 -6.49
C SER A 46 -3.44 4.95 -5.59
N VAL A 47 -3.20 3.72 -5.14
CA VAL A 47 -2.03 3.36 -4.33
C VAL A 47 -0.74 3.49 -5.16
N SER A 48 -0.76 3.06 -6.42
CA SER A 48 0.39 3.22 -7.32
C SER A 48 0.76 4.70 -7.53
N LEU A 49 -0.24 5.56 -7.75
CA LEU A 49 -0.02 7.01 -7.86
C LEU A 49 0.52 7.60 -6.55
N LEU A 50 -0.05 7.20 -5.41
CA LEU A 50 0.37 7.67 -4.10
C LEU A 50 1.83 7.30 -3.82
N LEU A 51 2.22 6.04 -4.05
CA LEU A 51 3.58 5.54 -3.79
C LEU A 51 4.61 6.16 -4.74
N THR A 52 4.24 6.45 -5.99
CA THR A 52 5.19 7.02 -6.98
C THR A 52 5.34 8.54 -6.88
N SER A 53 4.41 9.23 -6.22
CA SER A 53 4.44 10.68 -6.06
C SER A 53 5.55 11.17 -5.14
N LYS A 54 6.14 12.33 -5.48
CA LYS A 54 7.06 13.09 -4.62
C LYS A 54 6.38 14.14 -3.75
N PHE A 55 5.08 14.38 -3.98
CA PHE A 55 4.28 15.24 -3.11
C PHE A 55 3.71 14.43 -1.95
N PRO A 56 3.55 15.02 -0.75
CA PRO A 56 2.87 14.37 0.37
C PRO A 56 1.45 13.93 -0.02
N MET A 57 1.13 12.65 0.12
CA MET A 57 -0.19 12.10 -0.20
C MET A 57 -0.68 11.14 0.88
N LEU A 58 -1.98 11.23 1.17
CA LEU A 58 -2.73 10.35 2.05
C LEU A 58 -4.06 9.99 1.36
N ILE A 59 -4.46 8.73 1.44
CA ILE A 59 -5.78 8.24 1.02
C ILE A 59 -6.45 7.57 2.22
N TRP A 60 -7.74 7.85 2.42
CA TRP A 60 -8.63 7.00 3.21
C TRP A 60 -9.48 6.17 2.26
N TRP A 61 -9.51 4.87 2.47
CA TRP A 61 -10.20 3.93 1.61
C TRP A 61 -11.23 3.10 2.37
N GLY A 62 -12.41 2.92 1.75
CA GLY A 62 -13.47 2.07 2.26
C GLY A 62 -14.21 2.66 3.46
N GLN A 63 -15.13 1.87 4.03
CA GLN A 63 -15.93 2.27 5.19
C GLN A 63 -15.10 2.29 6.47
N GLU A 64 -14.04 1.49 6.49
CA GLU A 64 -13.11 1.29 7.59
C GLU A 64 -11.98 2.32 7.59
N LEU A 65 -11.99 3.26 6.62
CA LEU A 65 -11.03 4.37 6.51
C LEU A 65 -9.57 3.91 6.55
N ILE A 66 -9.26 2.82 5.85
CA ILE A 66 -7.90 2.29 5.77
C ILE A 66 -7.00 3.33 5.12
N GLN A 67 -5.88 3.64 5.78
CA GLN A 67 -5.01 4.74 5.41
C GLN A 67 -3.83 4.24 4.58
N PHE A 68 -3.61 4.90 3.44
CA PHE A 68 -2.38 4.76 2.66
C PHE A 68 -1.68 6.11 2.63
N TYR A 69 -0.38 6.15 2.91
CA TYR A 69 0.42 7.36 2.80
C TYR A 69 1.82 7.04 2.27
N ASN A 70 2.45 8.03 1.65
CA ASN A 70 3.78 7.89 1.05
C ASN A 70 4.87 8.48 1.96
N ASP A 71 6.14 8.25 1.60
CA ASP A 71 7.28 8.74 2.38
C ASP A 71 7.25 10.26 2.57
N ALA A 72 6.80 11.00 1.55
CA ALA A 72 6.70 12.45 1.61
C ALA A 72 5.66 12.94 2.63
N TYR A 73 4.67 12.12 2.98
CA TYR A 73 3.65 12.42 3.98
C TYR A 73 4.09 12.11 5.42
N ARG A 74 5.04 11.20 5.62
CA ARG A 74 5.51 10.76 6.96
C ARG A 74 5.86 11.90 7.92
N PRO A 75 6.55 12.98 7.51
CA PRO A 75 6.85 14.09 8.42
C PRO A 75 5.62 14.76 9.03
N SER A 76 4.45 14.69 8.38
CA SER A 76 3.19 15.20 8.91
C SER A 76 2.66 14.41 10.10
N LEU A 77 3.13 13.17 10.31
CA LEU A 77 2.78 12.31 11.44
C LEU A 77 3.73 12.49 12.64
N GLY A 78 4.74 13.36 12.53
CA GLY A 78 5.74 13.63 13.57
C GLY A 78 7.05 12.85 13.37
N GLN A 79 7.94 12.90 14.36
CA GLN A 79 9.32 12.36 14.23
C GLN A 79 9.40 10.83 14.07
N GLN A 80 8.32 10.11 14.35
CA GLN A 80 8.23 8.65 14.25
C GLN A 80 7.23 8.20 13.17
N GLY A 81 6.70 9.15 12.40
CA GLY A 81 5.83 8.90 11.26
C GLY A 81 6.50 8.08 10.18
#